data_AF-A0A328U5A2-F1
#
_entry.id   AF-A0A328U5A2-F1
#
_cell.length_a   1.000
_cell.length_b   1.000
_cell.length_c   1.000
_cell.angle_alpha   90.00
_cell.angle_beta   90.00
_cell.angle_gamma   90.00
#
_symmetry.space_group_name_H-M   'P 1'
#
loop_
_entity.id
_entity.type
_entity.pdbx_description
1 polymer ?
#
loop_
_entity_poly.entity_id
_entity_poly.type
_entity_poly.pdbx_seq_one_letter_code
_entity_poly.pdbx_strand_id
1 'polypeptide(L)'
;MEVELMIEWTLDDVQRLINNNVKENINLDYKASGALQKNNDKKKDEMCKDISAFANSDGGTIIYGVTEKNNLPEMIDEGFDPTEISKEWIEQVINTRIKRRIDGVRIYQIDLKPERVIYAVSIPQSKNAPHMANDNRYYKRFNFESVPMEDYEIRDVMRRNESPDLHVEFDITSHNKLNYQLENSTMKYSPKSNPIKFELSVRNHSSAPAEYALFYVFIDARIEATFPSPFKLVGNRVLNSQLTYCYVYTWSITSKLTPIWEDIKFYVECFWLEFPNVLGDYILGWEVKAPGMTYKSDSLFIRSDCEEIKFLL
;
A
#
# COMPACT_ATOMS: atom_id res chain seq x y z
N MET A 1 14.35 0.63 12.10
CA MET A 1 15.13 0.42 10.87
C MET A 1 15.00 -1.05 10.55
N GLU A 2 13.89 -1.43 9.90
CA GLU A 2 13.70 -2.81 9.47
C GLU A 2 14.74 -3.10 8.40
N VAL A 3 15.61 -4.06 8.70
CA VAL A 3 16.49 -4.66 7.69
C VAL A 3 15.56 -5.49 6.83
N GLU A 4 15.15 -4.95 5.69
CA GLU A 4 14.47 -5.70 4.65
C GLU A 4 15.38 -6.88 4.29
N LEU A 5 15.03 -8.07 4.80
CA LEU A 5 15.79 -9.30 4.55
C LEU A 5 15.91 -9.44 3.04
N MET A 6 17.12 -9.22 2.51
CA MET A 6 17.43 -9.52 1.12
C MET A 6 17.30 -11.03 0.94
N ILE A 7 16.12 -11.48 0.51
CA ILE A 7 15.93 -12.85 0.05
C ILE A 7 16.78 -12.97 -1.22
N GLU A 8 17.89 -13.69 -1.10
CA GLU A 8 18.67 -14.15 -2.25
C GLU A 8 18.10 -15.47 -2.73
N TRP A 9 17.94 -15.62 -4.04
CA TRP A 9 17.55 -16.89 -4.64
C TRP A 9 18.74 -17.84 -4.70
N THR A 10 18.56 -19.07 -4.24
CA THR A 10 19.57 -20.13 -4.29
C THR A 10 19.10 -21.31 -5.15
N LEU A 11 20.02 -22.20 -5.50
CA LEU A 11 19.70 -23.43 -6.23
C LEU A 11 18.76 -24.35 -5.42
N ASP A 12 18.91 -24.37 -4.09
CA ASP A 12 18.03 -25.15 -3.20
C ASP A 12 16.59 -24.65 -3.24
N ASP A 13 16.39 -23.33 -3.34
CA ASP A 13 15.04 -22.74 -3.46
C ASP A 13 14.36 -23.21 -4.75
N VAL A 14 15.07 -23.18 -5.88
CA VAL A 14 14.57 -23.68 -7.17
C VAL A 14 14.26 -25.17 -7.10
N GLN A 15 15.15 -25.95 -6.47
CA GLN A 15 14.95 -27.39 -6.32
C GLN A 15 13.75 -27.71 -5.42
N ARG A 16 13.49 -26.92 -4.38
CA ARG A 16 12.28 -27.04 -3.54
C ARG A 16 11.00 -26.76 -4.33
N LEU A 17 11.02 -25.78 -5.24
CA LEU A 17 9.87 -25.51 -6.11
C LEU A 17 9.55 -26.71 -7.01
N ILE A 18 10.58 -27.33 -7.60
CA ILE A 18 10.45 -28.53 -8.44
C ILE A 18 9.95 -29.71 -7.60
N ASN A 19 10.62 -30.02 -6.49
CA ASN A 19 10.30 -31.18 -5.64
C ASN A 19 8.87 -31.11 -5.08
N ASN A 20 8.38 -29.91 -4.77
CA ASN A 20 7.03 -29.69 -4.27
C ASN A 20 5.99 -29.50 -5.39
N ASN A 21 6.38 -29.58 -6.67
CA ASN A 21 5.52 -29.32 -7.82
C ASN A 21 4.76 -28.00 -7.69
N VAL A 22 5.46 -26.93 -7.29
CA VAL A 22 4.84 -25.60 -7.13
C VAL A 22 4.44 -25.11 -8.51
N LYS A 23 3.13 -25.07 -8.76
CA LYS A 23 2.58 -24.59 -10.01
C LYS A 23 2.89 -23.11 -10.20
N GLU A 24 3.10 -22.70 -11.44
CA GLU A 24 3.07 -21.27 -11.80
C GLU A 24 1.81 -20.62 -11.24
N ASN A 25 1.90 -19.31 -11.05
CA ASN A 25 0.79 -18.49 -10.59
C ASN A 25 0.94 -17.06 -11.11
N ILE A 26 0.08 -16.17 -10.63
CA ILE A 26 0.10 -14.76 -11.02
C ILE A 26 1.43 -14.06 -10.73
N ASN A 27 2.22 -14.56 -9.76
CA ASN A 27 3.49 -14.00 -9.30
C ASN A 27 4.71 -14.91 -9.56
N LEU A 28 4.57 -16.07 -10.22
CA LEU A 28 5.66 -17.01 -10.47
C LEU A 28 5.54 -17.65 -11.85
N ASP A 29 6.63 -17.64 -12.61
CA ASP A 29 6.71 -18.14 -13.99
C ASP A 29 8.05 -18.84 -14.24
N TYR A 30 8.02 -19.99 -14.93
CA TYR A 30 9.18 -20.79 -15.29
C TYR A 30 9.45 -20.72 -16.79
N LYS A 31 10.70 -20.44 -17.15
CA LYS A 31 11.12 -20.38 -18.55
C LYS A 31 12.35 -21.25 -18.75
N ALA A 32 12.35 -22.07 -19.81
CA ALA A 32 13.54 -22.82 -20.22
C ALA A 32 14.68 -21.88 -20.68
N SER A 33 15.91 -22.37 -20.70
CA SER A 33 17.10 -21.62 -21.13
C SER A 33 16.93 -21.01 -22.53
N GLY A 34 16.27 -21.73 -23.45
CA GLY A 34 15.94 -21.24 -24.79
C GLY A 34 15.02 -20.00 -24.84
N ALA A 35 14.52 -19.50 -23.71
CA ALA A 35 13.79 -18.24 -23.61
C ALA A 35 14.70 -17.00 -23.70
N LEU A 36 15.97 -17.09 -23.33
CA LEU A 36 16.92 -15.97 -23.44
C LEU A 36 17.94 -16.22 -24.54
N GLN A 37 18.04 -15.29 -25.49
CA GLN A 37 18.97 -15.40 -26.62
C GLN A 37 19.50 -14.02 -27.03
N LYS A 38 20.83 -13.85 -27.00
CA LYS A 38 21.50 -12.58 -27.28
C LYS A 38 21.28 -12.06 -28.71
N ASN A 39 21.23 -12.96 -29.67
CA ASN A 39 21.12 -12.64 -31.09
C ASN A 39 19.69 -12.81 -31.65
N ASN A 40 18.68 -12.87 -30.78
CA ASN A 40 17.28 -13.03 -31.18
C ASN A 40 16.41 -11.95 -30.54
N ASP A 41 16.04 -10.96 -31.33
CA ASP A 41 15.25 -9.82 -30.83
C ASP A 41 13.83 -10.22 -30.40
N LYS A 42 13.24 -11.25 -31.02
CA LYS A 42 11.93 -11.77 -30.61
C LYS A 42 11.98 -12.33 -29.18
N LYS A 43 13.08 -13.01 -28.81
CA LYS A 43 13.26 -13.55 -27.45
C LYS A 43 13.48 -12.44 -26.43
N LYS A 44 14.22 -11.38 -26.79
CA LYS A 44 14.36 -10.18 -25.97
C LYS A 44 12.99 -9.49 -25.76
N ASP A 45 12.18 -9.41 -26.81
CA ASP A 45 10.86 -8.79 -26.76
C ASP A 45 9.88 -9.59 -25.89
N GLU A 46 9.85 -10.92 -25.98
CA GLU A 46 9.03 -11.76 -25.08
C GLU A 46 9.48 -11.62 -23.62
N MET A 47 10.79 -11.65 -23.34
CA MET A 47 11.31 -11.39 -21.98
C MET A 47 10.84 -10.03 -21.44
N CYS A 48 10.98 -8.96 -22.23
CA CYS A 48 10.57 -7.62 -21.82
C CYS A 48 9.05 -7.47 -21.69
N LYS A 49 8.28 -8.16 -22.54
CA LYS A 49 6.82 -8.24 -22.43
C LYS A 49 6.42 -8.87 -21.09
N ASP A 50 6.97 -10.02 -20.74
CA ASP A 50 6.67 -10.70 -19.48
C ASP A 50 7.06 -9.85 -18.26
N ILE A 51 8.28 -9.30 -18.26
CA ILE A 51 8.76 -8.41 -17.18
C ILE A 51 7.86 -7.18 -17.03
N SER A 52 7.47 -6.54 -18.14
CA SER A 52 6.55 -5.38 -18.09
C SER A 52 5.16 -5.77 -17.57
N ALA A 53 4.67 -6.96 -17.92
CA ALA A 53 3.37 -7.46 -17.46
C ALA A 53 3.36 -7.69 -15.95
N PHE A 54 4.43 -8.27 -15.39
CA PHE A 54 4.59 -8.42 -13.95
C PHE A 54 4.62 -7.06 -13.25
N ALA A 55 5.45 -6.12 -13.71
CA ALA A 55 5.58 -4.80 -13.10
C ALA A 55 4.27 -3.99 -13.12
N ASN A 56 3.49 -4.14 -14.19
CA ASN A 56 2.19 -3.49 -14.35
C ASN A 56 1.06 -4.14 -13.53
N SER A 57 1.28 -5.36 -13.02
CA SER A 57 0.30 -6.14 -12.25
C SER A 57 0.64 -6.09 -10.77
N ASP A 58 0.92 -7.23 -10.13
CA ASP A 58 1.25 -7.34 -8.69
C ASP A 58 2.72 -7.72 -8.46
N GLY A 59 3.58 -7.57 -9.47
CA GLY A 59 4.95 -8.06 -9.41
C GLY A 59 5.04 -9.59 -9.39
N GLY A 60 6.25 -10.12 -9.23
CA GLY A 60 6.49 -11.56 -9.20
C GLY A 60 7.94 -11.93 -9.49
N THR A 61 8.17 -13.21 -9.77
CA THR A 61 9.48 -13.75 -10.14
C THR A 61 9.37 -14.60 -11.41
N ILE A 62 10.32 -14.43 -12.32
CA ILE A 62 10.52 -15.32 -13.46
C ILE A 62 11.82 -16.10 -13.24
N ILE A 63 11.76 -17.43 -13.33
CA ILE A 63 12.94 -18.30 -13.20
C ILE A 63 13.29 -18.86 -14.58
N TYR A 64 14.44 -18.45 -15.10
CA TYR A 64 15.01 -18.90 -16.36
C TYR A 64 15.98 -20.06 -16.16
N GLY A 65 15.88 -21.10 -16.98
CA GLY A 65 16.64 -22.35 -16.89
C GLY A 65 15.84 -23.51 -16.27
N VAL A 66 14.52 -23.38 -16.16
CA VAL A 66 13.63 -24.43 -15.67
C VAL A 66 12.60 -24.73 -16.75
N THR A 67 12.52 -25.99 -17.19
CA THR A 67 11.47 -26.43 -18.12
C THR A 67 10.17 -26.64 -17.36
N GLU A 68 9.06 -26.40 -18.05
CA GLU A 68 7.73 -26.59 -17.47
C GLU A 68 6.82 -27.42 -18.39
N LYS A 69 5.86 -28.09 -17.76
CA LYS A 69 4.82 -28.87 -18.44
C LYS A 69 3.48 -28.67 -17.72
N ASN A 70 2.49 -28.16 -18.44
CA ASN A 70 1.18 -27.80 -17.87
C ASN A 70 1.30 -26.86 -16.65
N ASN A 71 2.22 -25.89 -16.73
CA ASN A 71 2.49 -24.88 -15.71
C ASN A 71 3.08 -25.45 -14.41
N LEU A 72 3.64 -26.66 -14.47
CA LEU A 72 4.39 -27.28 -13.39
C LEU A 72 5.87 -27.34 -13.79
N PRO A 73 6.79 -26.99 -12.87
CA PRO A 73 8.21 -27.10 -13.14
C PRO A 73 8.61 -28.58 -13.23
N GLU A 74 9.28 -28.95 -14.32
CA GLU A 74 9.67 -30.34 -14.59
C GLU A 74 11.12 -30.60 -14.17
N MET A 75 12.06 -29.81 -14.68
CA MET A 75 13.47 -29.92 -14.34
C MET A 75 14.26 -28.64 -14.61
N ILE A 76 15.41 -28.50 -13.96
CA ILE A 76 16.44 -27.53 -14.35
C ILE A 76 17.12 -28.06 -15.60
N ASP A 77 17.22 -27.24 -16.66
CA ASP A 77 17.84 -27.62 -17.92
C ASP A 77 19.36 -27.40 -17.94
N GLU A 78 19.94 -27.20 -19.12
CA GLU A 78 21.38 -26.98 -19.28
C GLU A 78 21.89 -25.66 -18.70
N GLY A 79 20.99 -24.71 -18.43
CA GLY A 79 21.31 -23.36 -17.97
C GLY A 79 22.00 -22.51 -19.03
N PHE A 80 22.56 -21.39 -18.58
CA PHE A 80 23.21 -20.39 -19.42
C PHE A 80 24.71 -20.41 -19.24
N ASP A 81 25.45 -20.13 -20.31
CA ASP A 81 26.84 -19.67 -20.18
C ASP A 81 26.81 -18.19 -19.75
N PRO A 82 27.33 -17.85 -18.55
CA PRO A 82 27.28 -16.49 -18.03
C PRO A 82 28.13 -15.50 -18.85
N THR A 83 29.03 -15.98 -19.72
CA THR A 83 29.80 -15.13 -20.64
C THR A 83 28.98 -14.73 -21.87
N GLU A 84 28.00 -15.55 -22.26
CA GLU A 84 27.07 -15.25 -23.36
C GLU A 84 25.89 -14.41 -22.87
N ILE A 85 25.19 -14.90 -21.85
CA ILE A 85 24.03 -14.30 -21.23
C ILE A 85 24.43 -13.92 -19.81
N SER A 86 24.87 -12.68 -19.59
CA SER A 86 25.21 -12.18 -18.26
C SER A 86 24.03 -11.45 -17.61
N LYS A 87 24.06 -11.29 -16.28
CA LYS A 87 23.05 -10.50 -15.56
C LYS A 87 22.98 -9.05 -16.09
N GLU A 88 24.13 -8.45 -16.40
CA GLU A 88 24.25 -7.08 -16.90
C GLU A 88 23.64 -6.96 -18.29
N TRP A 89 23.76 -8.01 -19.11
CA TRP A 89 23.11 -8.05 -20.41
C TRP A 89 21.59 -8.11 -20.27
N ILE A 90 21.05 -8.94 -19.37
CA ILE A 90 19.60 -8.99 -19.09
C ILE A 90 19.12 -7.60 -18.65
N GLU A 91 19.83 -6.97 -17.71
CA GLU A 91 19.53 -5.62 -17.22
C GLU A 91 19.57 -4.58 -18.35
N GLN A 92 20.57 -4.63 -19.23
CA GLN A 92 20.66 -3.75 -20.39
C GLN A 92 19.47 -3.93 -21.34
N VAL A 93 19.06 -5.17 -21.60
CA VAL A 93 17.92 -5.45 -22.50
C VAL A 93 16.63 -4.88 -21.90
N ILE A 94 16.38 -5.09 -20.60
CA ILE A 94 15.24 -4.52 -19.87
C ILE A 94 15.24 -3.00 -20.01
N ASN A 95 16.36 -2.35 -19.70
CA ASN A 95 16.50 -0.89 -19.70
C ASN A 95 16.40 -0.23 -21.09
N THR A 96 16.67 -0.98 -22.17
CA THR A 96 16.64 -0.46 -23.54
C THR A 96 15.32 -0.72 -24.25
N ARG A 97 14.58 -1.78 -23.89
CA ARG A 97 13.36 -2.20 -24.58
C ARG A 97 12.07 -1.88 -23.84
N ILE A 98 12.11 -1.64 -22.52
CA ILE A 98 10.93 -1.22 -21.75
C ILE A 98 10.95 0.30 -21.61
N LYS A 99 9.88 0.97 -22.08
CA LYS A 99 9.72 2.42 -21.95
C LYS A 99 8.98 2.76 -20.65
N ARG A 100 9.46 3.81 -19.97
CA ARG A 100 9.34 4.05 -18.53
C ARG A 100 10.04 2.92 -17.77
N ARG A 101 11.20 3.19 -17.21
CA ARG A 101 12.02 2.17 -16.55
C ARG A 101 11.30 1.59 -15.33
N ILE A 102 11.54 0.32 -15.06
CA ILE A 102 11.00 -0.36 -13.88
C ILE A 102 12.06 -0.23 -12.78
N ASP A 103 11.72 0.46 -11.70
CA ASP A 103 12.60 0.59 -10.55
C ASP A 103 12.55 -0.69 -9.70
N GLY A 104 13.70 -1.14 -9.19
CA GLY A 104 13.77 -2.24 -8.23
C GLY A 104 13.75 -3.66 -8.82
N VAL A 105 13.89 -3.85 -10.13
CA VAL A 105 14.11 -5.19 -10.73
C VAL A 105 15.44 -5.76 -10.22
N ARG A 106 15.40 -6.98 -9.66
CA ARG A 106 16.60 -7.68 -9.16
C ARG A 106 16.84 -8.95 -9.97
N ILE A 107 18.05 -9.12 -10.49
CA ILE A 107 18.46 -10.30 -11.26
C ILE A 107 19.45 -11.09 -10.42
N TYR A 108 19.04 -12.28 -9.99
CA TYR A 108 19.86 -13.21 -9.23
C TYR A 108 20.46 -14.23 -10.19
N GLN A 109 21.79 -14.30 -10.22
CA GLN A 109 22.52 -15.36 -10.92
C GLN A 109 22.77 -16.50 -9.94
N ILE A 110 22.30 -17.70 -10.29
CA ILE A 110 22.36 -18.87 -9.43
C ILE A 110 23.25 -19.91 -10.11
N ASP A 111 24.34 -20.30 -9.44
CA ASP A 111 25.27 -21.30 -9.98
C ASP A 111 24.61 -22.68 -10.03
N LEU A 112 24.65 -23.32 -11.21
CA LEU A 112 24.10 -24.66 -11.43
C LEU A 112 25.21 -25.74 -11.41
N LYS A 113 26.25 -25.52 -12.21
CA LYS A 113 27.43 -26.40 -12.36
C LYS A 113 28.59 -25.54 -12.90
N PRO A 114 29.84 -26.05 -12.97
CA PRO A 114 30.95 -25.26 -13.50
C PRO A 114 30.58 -24.61 -14.83
N GLU A 115 30.73 -23.28 -14.90
CA GLU A 115 30.46 -22.45 -16.09
C GLU A 115 29.00 -22.41 -16.56
N ARG A 116 28.03 -22.85 -15.73
CA ARG A 116 26.61 -22.75 -16.07
C ARG A 116 25.78 -22.22 -14.91
N VAL A 117 24.86 -21.32 -15.26
CA VAL A 117 24.01 -20.61 -14.30
C VAL A 117 22.55 -20.63 -14.72
N ILE A 118 21.66 -20.39 -13.78
CA ILE A 118 20.24 -20.05 -14.02
C ILE A 118 19.96 -18.65 -13.46
N TYR A 119 18.87 -18.03 -13.89
CA TYR A 119 18.52 -16.68 -13.47
C TYR A 119 17.16 -16.63 -12.82
N ALA A 120 17.07 -16.04 -11.62
CA ALA A 120 15.79 -15.61 -11.06
C ALA A 120 15.69 -14.08 -11.20
N VAL A 121 14.66 -13.61 -11.88
CA VAL A 121 14.38 -12.19 -12.06
C VAL A 121 13.20 -11.83 -11.17
N SER A 122 13.45 -11.10 -10.09
CA SER A 122 12.41 -10.58 -9.20
C SER A 122 11.98 -9.19 -9.67
N ILE A 123 10.69 -9.03 -9.93
CA ILE A 123 10.06 -7.83 -10.46
C ILE A 123 9.07 -7.31 -9.41
N PRO A 124 9.29 -6.11 -8.83
CA PRO A 124 8.32 -5.53 -7.92
C PRO A 124 7.06 -5.10 -8.67
N GLN A 125 5.94 -5.01 -7.97
CA GLN A 125 4.82 -4.21 -8.45
C GLN A 125 5.31 -2.77 -8.57
N SER A 126 5.22 -2.20 -9.77
CA SER A 126 5.76 -0.87 -9.98
C SER A 126 4.79 0.20 -9.53
N LYS A 127 5.27 1.09 -8.65
CA LYS A 127 4.61 2.37 -8.34
C LYS A 127 4.50 3.25 -9.58
N ASN A 128 5.43 3.12 -10.52
CA ASN A 128 5.48 3.90 -11.76
C ASN A 128 4.85 3.15 -12.94
N ALA A 129 3.86 2.29 -12.71
CA ALA A 129 3.13 1.65 -13.79
C ALA A 129 2.24 2.69 -14.55
N PRO A 130 1.91 2.46 -15.84
CA PRO A 130 2.28 1.30 -16.63
C PRO A 130 3.60 1.50 -17.39
N HIS A 131 4.26 0.37 -17.66
CA HIS A 131 5.49 0.19 -18.42
C HIS A 131 5.17 -0.39 -19.79
N MET A 132 5.72 0.22 -20.83
CA MET A 132 5.41 -0.15 -22.22
C MET A 132 6.48 -1.07 -22.77
N ALA A 133 6.09 -2.19 -23.37
CA ALA A 133 6.99 -3.08 -24.07
C ALA A 133 7.46 -2.47 -25.40
N ASN A 134 8.44 -3.13 -26.04
CA ASN A 134 9.11 -2.63 -27.24
C ASN A 134 8.16 -2.49 -28.46
N ASP A 135 7.08 -3.27 -28.50
CA ASP A 135 6.02 -3.20 -29.52
C ASP A 135 5.02 -2.05 -29.31
N ASN A 136 5.29 -1.15 -28.35
CA ASN A 136 4.45 -0.03 -27.94
C ASN A 136 3.09 -0.44 -27.37
N ARG A 137 3.02 -1.62 -26.72
CA ARG A 137 1.84 -2.07 -25.98
C ARG A 137 2.12 -2.16 -24.48
N TYR A 138 1.07 -2.02 -23.70
CA TYR A 138 1.08 -2.28 -22.26
C TYR A 138 0.50 -3.66 -22.03
N TYR A 139 1.18 -4.46 -21.21
CA TYR A 139 0.77 -5.82 -20.88
C TYR A 139 0.44 -5.94 -19.39
N LYS A 140 -0.47 -6.85 -19.05
CA LYS A 140 -0.79 -7.28 -17.68
C LYS A 140 -0.69 -8.80 -17.56
N ARG A 141 -0.56 -9.29 -16.33
CA ARG A 141 -0.72 -10.71 -16.03
C ARG A 141 -2.21 -11.04 -16.02
N PHE A 142 -2.57 -12.10 -16.75
CA PHE A 142 -3.88 -12.73 -16.67
C PHE A 142 -3.64 -14.23 -16.44
N ASN A 143 -3.77 -14.65 -15.19
CA ASN A 143 -3.31 -15.97 -14.74
C ASN A 143 -1.81 -16.18 -15.01
N PHE A 144 -1.48 -17.03 -15.98
CA PHE A 144 -0.11 -17.40 -16.35
C PHE A 144 0.37 -16.70 -17.63
N GLU A 145 -0.48 -15.86 -18.24
CA GLU A 145 -0.19 -15.23 -19.52
C GLU A 145 -0.01 -13.72 -19.40
N SER A 146 0.85 -13.18 -20.25
CA SER A 146 1.04 -11.74 -20.46
C SER A 146 0.14 -11.27 -21.60
N VAL A 147 -1.00 -10.66 -21.27
CA VAL A 147 -2.01 -10.20 -22.23
C VAL A 147 -1.99 -8.68 -22.39
N PRO A 148 -2.29 -8.12 -23.57
CA PRO A 148 -2.41 -6.68 -23.75
C PRO A 148 -3.46 -6.08 -22.81
N MET A 149 -3.19 -4.90 -22.29
CA MET A 149 -4.13 -4.12 -21.49
C MET A 149 -5.13 -3.38 -22.38
N GLU A 150 -6.37 -3.31 -21.92
CA GLU A 150 -7.39 -2.44 -22.51
C GLU A 150 -7.22 -0.97 -22.05
N ASP A 151 -7.80 -0.01 -22.80
CA ASP A 151 -7.67 1.43 -22.50
C ASP A 151 -8.07 1.79 -21.05
N TYR A 152 -9.15 1.20 -20.54
CA TYR A 152 -9.60 1.47 -19.17
C TYR A 152 -8.62 0.93 -18.11
N GLU A 153 -7.92 -0.15 -18.41
CA GLU A 153 -6.93 -0.75 -17.51
C GLU A 153 -5.65 0.06 -17.48
N ILE A 154 -5.22 0.58 -18.65
CA ILE A 154 -4.08 1.49 -18.74
C ILE A 154 -4.35 2.74 -17.89
N ARG A 155 -5.55 3.32 -18.01
CA ARG A 155 -5.96 4.49 -17.21
C ARG A 155 -6.00 4.20 -15.71
N ASP A 156 -6.50 3.04 -15.33
CA ASP A 156 -6.56 2.62 -13.92
C ASP A 156 -5.15 2.45 -13.34
N VAL A 157 -4.28 1.76 -14.07
CA VAL A 157 -2.89 1.52 -13.67
C VAL A 157 -2.08 2.82 -13.64
N MET A 158 -2.30 3.75 -14.58
CA MET A 158 -1.68 5.08 -14.57
C MET A 158 -2.04 5.86 -13.30
N ARG A 159 -3.27 5.71 -12.80
CA ARG A 159 -3.78 6.43 -11.61
C ARG A 159 -3.30 5.87 -10.28
N ARG A 160 -2.69 4.68 -10.26
CA ARG A 160 -2.16 4.04 -9.02
C ARG A 160 -1.21 4.95 -8.24
N ASN A 161 -0.59 5.93 -8.88
CA ASN A 161 0.39 6.84 -8.28
C ASN A 161 0.12 8.32 -8.58
N GLU A 162 -1.07 8.68 -9.09
CA GLU A 162 -1.50 10.09 -9.23
C GLU A 162 -2.36 10.55 -8.06
N SER A 163 -2.71 9.64 -7.15
CA SER A 163 -3.55 9.94 -6.00
C SER A 163 -2.80 9.70 -4.70
N PRO A 164 -2.96 10.60 -3.71
CA PRO A 164 -2.41 10.37 -2.39
C PRO A 164 -3.11 9.19 -1.74
N ASP A 165 -2.43 8.51 -0.82
CA ASP A 165 -3.04 7.46 0.01
C ASP A 165 -3.01 7.87 1.48
N LEU A 166 -4.03 8.60 1.91
CA LEU A 166 -4.09 9.18 3.25
C LEU A 166 -4.68 8.21 4.27
N HIS A 167 -3.98 8.05 5.39
CA HIS A 167 -4.44 7.29 6.55
C HIS A 167 -4.48 8.19 7.77
N VAL A 168 -5.60 8.16 8.47
CA VAL A 168 -5.87 9.00 9.64
C VAL A 168 -5.50 8.24 10.91
N GLU A 169 -4.79 8.92 11.80
CA GLU A 169 -4.42 8.43 13.12
C GLU A 169 -4.89 9.42 14.19
N PHE A 170 -5.42 8.91 15.31
CA PHE A 170 -5.75 9.70 16.49
C PHE A 170 -4.83 9.34 17.66
N ASP A 171 -4.22 10.35 18.27
CA ASP A 171 -3.42 10.21 19.49
C ASP A 171 -4.12 10.90 20.68
N ILE A 172 -4.05 10.31 21.88
CA ILE A 172 -4.56 10.94 23.10
C ILE A 172 -3.39 11.53 23.90
N THR A 173 -3.41 12.83 24.16
CA THR A 173 -2.33 13.52 24.90
C THR A 173 -2.47 13.41 26.42
N SER A 174 -3.70 13.25 26.92
CA SER A 174 -4.01 13.13 28.35
C SER A 174 -4.40 11.70 28.63
N HIS A 175 -3.60 10.93 29.38
CA HIS A 175 -3.90 9.55 29.81
C HIS A 175 -5.40 9.29 29.90
N ASN A 176 -5.87 8.13 29.41
CA ASN A 176 -7.28 7.76 29.20
C ASN A 176 -8.25 7.89 30.40
N LYS A 177 -7.83 8.48 31.52
CA LYS A 177 -8.62 8.70 32.73
C LYS A 177 -9.63 9.83 32.56
N LEU A 178 -10.85 9.55 32.99
CA LEU A 178 -11.97 10.48 33.09
C LEU A 178 -12.00 11.09 34.49
N ASN A 179 -12.03 12.42 34.56
CA ASN A 179 -12.13 13.15 35.82
C ASN A 179 -13.40 13.98 35.81
N TYR A 180 -14.28 13.77 36.78
CA TYR A 180 -15.53 14.53 36.94
C TYR A 180 -15.36 15.52 38.11
N GLN A 181 -15.74 16.78 37.91
CA GLN A 181 -15.61 17.80 38.95
C GLN A 181 -16.69 17.61 40.02
N LEU A 182 -16.33 17.72 41.30
CA LEU A 182 -17.30 17.68 42.37
C LEU A 182 -17.95 19.06 42.55
N GLU A 183 -19.27 19.14 42.42
CA GLU A 183 -20.02 20.36 42.71
C GLU A 183 -20.23 20.50 44.23
N ASN A 184 -19.56 21.48 44.82
CA ASN A 184 -19.59 21.72 46.28
C ASN A 184 -20.98 22.04 46.84
N SER A 185 -21.89 22.58 46.03
CA SER A 185 -23.25 22.96 46.44
C SER A 185 -24.21 21.77 46.53
N THR A 186 -24.01 20.75 45.70
CA THR A 186 -24.89 19.58 45.57
C THR A 186 -24.25 18.28 46.08
N MET A 187 -22.93 18.31 46.35
CA MET A 187 -22.08 17.14 46.62
C MET A 187 -22.21 16.04 45.53
N LYS A 188 -22.51 16.44 44.29
CA LYS A 188 -22.62 15.53 43.14
C LYS A 188 -21.49 15.80 42.16
N TYR A 189 -21.06 14.75 41.48
CA TYR A 189 -20.12 14.88 40.37
C TYR A 189 -20.79 15.54 39.16
N SER A 190 -19.99 16.27 38.39
CA SER A 190 -20.42 16.87 37.12
C SER A 190 -20.96 15.78 36.19
N PRO A 191 -21.97 16.11 35.37
CA PRO A 191 -22.54 15.15 34.42
C PRO A 191 -21.56 14.79 33.29
N LYS A 192 -20.47 15.55 33.13
CA LYS A 192 -19.44 15.39 32.09
C LYS A 192 -18.04 15.41 32.67
N SER A 193 -17.11 14.72 32.02
CA SER A 193 -15.71 14.70 32.40
C SER A 193 -15.02 16.03 32.05
N ASN A 194 -13.84 16.26 32.62
CA ASN A 194 -12.91 17.24 32.08
C ASN A 194 -12.59 16.89 30.61
N PRO A 195 -12.30 17.89 29.76
CA PRO A 195 -12.05 17.65 28.34
C PRO A 195 -10.77 16.83 28.11
N ILE A 196 -10.87 15.76 27.33
CA ILE A 196 -9.73 14.95 26.88
C ILE A 196 -9.30 15.45 25.50
N LYS A 197 -8.01 15.73 25.34
CA LYS A 197 -7.43 16.17 24.07
C LYS A 197 -7.13 14.98 23.15
N PHE A 198 -7.66 15.05 21.94
CA PHE A 198 -7.37 14.16 20.81
C PHE A 198 -6.59 14.93 19.76
N GLU A 199 -5.50 14.35 19.27
CA GLU A 199 -4.68 14.89 18.19
C GLU A 199 -4.96 14.08 16.91
N LEU A 200 -5.47 14.76 15.90
CA LEU A 200 -5.69 14.21 14.57
C LEU A 200 -4.40 14.36 13.77
N SER A 201 -3.91 13.25 13.25
CA SER A 201 -2.74 13.21 12.39
C SER A 201 -3.00 12.36 11.16
N VAL A 202 -2.18 12.55 10.14
CA VAL A 202 -2.32 11.88 8.84
C VAL A 202 -0.96 11.43 8.32
N ARG A 203 -0.94 10.24 7.71
CA ARG A 203 0.17 9.73 6.92
C ARG A 203 -0.24 9.56 5.48
N ASN A 204 0.67 9.83 4.56
CA ASN A 204 0.50 9.51 3.15
C ASN A 204 1.40 8.30 2.82
N HIS A 205 0.79 7.20 2.40
CA HIS A 205 1.51 5.99 1.97
C HIS A 205 1.75 5.94 0.45
N SER A 206 1.39 7.03 -0.24
CA SER A 206 1.64 7.23 -1.67
C SER A 206 2.73 8.26 -1.87
N SER A 207 3.54 8.03 -2.91
CA SER A 207 4.53 9.00 -3.39
C SER A 207 3.89 10.27 -3.98
N ALA A 208 2.60 10.23 -4.32
CA ALA A 208 1.85 11.40 -4.75
C ALA A 208 1.50 12.29 -3.56
N PRO A 209 2.00 13.53 -3.47
CA PRO A 209 1.70 14.42 -2.36
C PRO A 209 0.23 14.85 -2.37
N ALA A 210 -0.40 14.93 -1.19
CA ALA A 210 -1.74 15.50 -1.07
C ALA A 210 -1.66 17.02 -0.88
N GLU A 211 -2.01 17.78 -1.91
CA GLU A 211 -2.11 19.24 -1.82
C GLU A 211 -3.43 19.72 -1.18
N TYR A 212 -4.47 18.90 -1.32
CA TYR A 212 -5.82 19.16 -0.82
C TYR A 212 -6.36 17.91 -0.14
N ALA A 213 -6.90 18.06 1.07
CA ALA A 213 -7.59 16.97 1.76
C ALA A 213 -8.74 17.51 2.62
N LEU A 214 -9.80 16.71 2.75
CA LEU A 214 -10.90 16.94 3.67
C LEU A 214 -10.87 15.85 4.73
N PHE A 215 -10.79 16.26 5.98
CA PHE A 215 -10.85 15.36 7.13
C PHE A 215 -12.18 15.54 7.84
N TYR A 216 -12.98 14.49 7.83
CA TYR A 216 -14.24 14.41 8.57
C TYR A 216 -14.02 13.64 9.86
N VAL A 217 -14.53 14.18 10.95
CA VAL A 217 -14.55 13.53 12.26
C VAL A 217 -16.01 13.41 12.70
N PHE A 218 -16.40 12.18 13.05
CA PHE A 218 -17.75 11.85 13.51
C PHE A 218 -17.71 11.58 15.01
N ILE A 219 -18.40 12.38 15.80
CA ILE A 219 -18.47 12.23 17.26
C ILE A 219 -19.87 11.77 17.65
N ASP A 220 -19.99 10.75 18.49
CA ASP A 220 -21.26 10.35 19.10
C ASP A 220 -22.02 11.56 19.68
N ALA A 221 -23.30 11.70 19.35
CA ALA A 221 -24.11 12.84 19.75
C ALA A 221 -24.30 12.99 21.27
N ARG A 222 -23.95 11.96 22.06
CA ARG A 222 -23.96 11.98 23.53
C ARG A 222 -22.68 12.58 24.13
N ILE A 223 -21.62 12.71 23.34
CA ILE A 223 -20.34 13.31 23.75
C ILE A 223 -20.37 14.80 23.38
N GLU A 224 -19.92 15.66 24.29
CA GLU A 224 -19.72 17.06 23.97
C GLU A 224 -18.32 17.25 23.38
N ALA A 225 -18.25 17.90 22.22
CA ALA A 225 -17.01 18.07 21.48
C ALA A 225 -16.73 19.55 21.23
N THR A 226 -15.50 19.96 21.56
CA THR A 226 -14.98 21.29 21.28
C THR A 226 -13.92 21.18 20.21
N PHE A 227 -14.16 21.83 19.06
CA PHE A 227 -13.22 21.89 17.95
C PHE A 227 -12.70 23.31 17.76
N PRO A 228 -11.38 23.51 17.55
CA PRO A 228 -10.83 24.81 17.21
C PRO A 228 -11.15 25.18 15.75
N SER A 229 -11.14 26.48 15.44
CA SER A 229 -11.08 26.91 14.04
C SER A 229 -9.79 26.35 13.41
N PRO A 230 -9.84 25.73 12.22
CA PRO A 230 -10.83 25.90 11.15
C PRO A 230 -11.89 24.78 11.01
N PHE A 231 -12.08 23.91 11.99
CA PHE A 231 -13.14 22.90 11.91
C PHE A 231 -14.53 23.54 11.77
N LYS A 232 -15.38 22.93 10.96
CA LYS A 232 -16.78 23.35 10.76
C LYS A 232 -17.72 22.19 11.00
N LEU A 233 -18.78 22.41 11.78
CA LEU A 233 -19.88 21.46 11.91
C LEU A 233 -20.66 21.43 10.59
N VAL A 234 -20.75 20.26 9.97
CA VAL A 234 -21.39 20.06 8.65
C VAL A 234 -22.81 19.52 8.79
N GLY A 235 -23.08 18.75 9.86
CA GLY A 235 -24.38 18.16 10.12
C GLY A 235 -24.28 16.89 10.94
N ASN A 236 -25.25 15.99 10.78
CA ASN A 236 -25.34 14.74 11.53
C ASN A 236 -25.27 13.54 10.59
N ARG A 237 -24.71 12.42 11.05
CA ARG A 237 -24.67 11.14 10.31
C ARG A 237 -24.94 10.00 11.27
N VAL A 238 -25.59 8.94 10.79
CA VAL A 238 -25.72 7.70 11.56
C VAL A 238 -24.57 6.78 11.19
N LEU A 239 -23.75 6.39 12.17
CA LEU A 239 -22.69 5.38 12.02
C LEU A 239 -22.98 4.24 13.00
N ASN A 240 -22.95 2.99 12.54
CA ASN A 240 -23.22 1.79 13.35
C ASN A 240 -24.46 1.92 14.26
N SER A 241 -25.56 2.46 13.73
CA SER A 241 -26.82 2.72 14.45
C SER A 241 -26.76 3.78 15.57
N GLN A 242 -25.66 4.53 15.69
CA GLN A 242 -25.51 5.66 16.61
C GLN A 242 -25.55 6.98 15.84
N LEU A 243 -26.24 7.98 16.40
CA LEU A 243 -26.28 9.33 15.85
C LEU A 243 -24.96 10.03 16.17
N THR A 244 -24.33 10.63 15.17
CA THR A 244 -23.06 11.37 15.31
C THR A 244 -23.16 12.78 14.74
N TYR A 245 -22.42 13.70 15.34
CA TYR A 245 -22.12 15.02 14.79
C TYR A 245 -20.88 14.95 13.89
N CYS A 246 -20.98 15.55 12.71
CA CYS A 246 -19.94 15.53 11.68
C CYS A 246 -19.24 16.88 11.58
N TYR A 247 -17.94 16.89 11.82
CA TYR A 247 -17.07 18.06 11.74
C TYR A 247 -16.09 17.87 10.58
N VAL A 248 -15.81 18.93 9.81
CA VAL A 248 -14.86 18.89 8.70
C VAL A 248 -13.72 19.87 8.90
N TYR A 249 -12.51 19.42 8.61
CA TYR A 249 -11.30 20.24 8.45
C TYR A 249 -10.85 20.20 6.99
N THR A 250 -10.53 21.37 6.42
CA THR A 250 -10.02 21.48 5.05
C THR A 250 -8.53 21.78 5.07
N TRP A 251 -7.73 20.84 4.56
CA TRP A 251 -6.32 21.02 4.30
C TRP A 251 -6.10 21.53 2.88
N SER A 252 -5.32 22.59 2.74
CA SER A 252 -4.96 23.19 1.45
C SER A 252 -3.58 23.82 1.54
N ILE A 253 -2.76 23.67 0.49
CA ILE A 253 -1.46 24.36 0.39
C ILE A 253 -1.58 25.89 0.42
N THR A 254 -2.73 26.43 -0.01
CA THR A 254 -2.95 27.89 -0.03
C THR A 254 -3.13 28.51 1.35
N SER A 255 -3.45 27.71 2.39
CA SER A 255 -3.61 28.19 3.77
C SER A 255 -2.30 28.20 4.58
N LYS A 256 -1.14 28.38 3.91
CA LYS A 256 0.23 28.30 4.46
C LYS A 256 0.66 26.89 4.94
N LEU A 257 -0.05 25.85 4.55
CA LEU A 257 0.31 24.46 4.85
C LEU A 257 1.17 23.87 3.73
N THR A 258 2.05 22.94 4.06
CA THR A 258 2.79 22.16 3.06
C THR A 258 1.90 21.02 2.52
N PRO A 259 2.19 20.45 1.34
CA PRO A 259 1.58 19.19 0.94
C PRO A 259 1.82 18.09 1.98
N ILE A 260 0.94 17.10 2.04
CA ILE A 260 1.13 15.89 2.84
C ILE A 260 1.99 14.93 2.02
N TRP A 261 3.29 14.91 2.31
CA TRP A 261 4.31 14.10 1.64
C TRP A 261 4.29 12.64 2.11
N GLU A 262 4.84 11.75 1.28
CA GLU A 262 5.01 10.32 1.57
C GLU A 262 5.77 10.10 2.89
N ASP A 263 5.28 9.15 3.70
CA ASP A 263 5.90 8.63 4.92
C ASP A 263 6.21 9.64 6.06
N ILE A 264 5.76 10.88 5.94
CA ILE A 264 5.84 11.88 7.01
C ILE A 264 4.50 11.93 7.75
N LYS A 265 4.54 11.85 9.09
CA LYS A 265 3.36 12.06 9.94
C LYS A 265 3.08 13.56 10.04
N PHE A 266 1.96 14.01 9.50
CA PHE A 266 1.51 15.39 9.60
C PHE A 266 0.48 15.53 10.73
N TYR A 267 0.72 16.49 11.62
CA TYR A 267 -0.30 16.94 12.55
C TYR A 267 -1.34 17.77 11.78
N VAL A 268 -2.61 17.35 11.84
CA VAL A 268 -3.71 18.08 11.23
C VAL A 268 -4.19 19.15 12.18
N GLU A 269 -4.78 18.73 13.29
CA GLU A 269 -5.26 19.60 14.37
C GLU A 269 -5.68 18.76 15.59
N CYS A 270 -6.05 19.38 16.70
CA CYS A 270 -6.59 18.72 17.88
C CYS A 270 -8.03 19.12 18.17
N PHE A 271 -8.71 18.32 18.97
CA PHE A 271 -10.04 18.63 19.50
C PHE A 271 -10.20 18.02 20.89
N TRP A 272 -11.22 18.47 21.61
CA TRP A 272 -11.47 18.04 22.98
C TRP A 272 -12.83 17.38 23.10
N LEU A 273 -12.87 16.25 23.80
CA LEU A 273 -14.09 15.50 24.07
C LEU A 273 -14.36 15.44 25.57
N GLU A 274 -15.61 15.72 25.94
CA GLU A 274 -16.13 15.60 27.30
C GLU A 274 -17.15 14.45 27.34
N PHE A 275 -16.82 13.41 28.10
CA PHE A 275 -17.64 12.20 28.15
C PHE A 275 -18.69 12.31 29.25
N PRO A 276 -19.92 11.82 29.02
CA PRO A 276 -20.94 11.79 30.06
C PRO A 276 -20.53 10.84 31.21
N ASN A 277 -21.01 11.12 32.42
CA ASN A 277 -20.81 10.29 33.60
C ASN A 277 -21.76 9.07 33.61
N VAL A 278 -21.72 8.29 32.53
CA VAL A 278 -22.55 7.10 32.33
C VAL A 278 -21.73 6.03 31.63
N LEU A 279 -21.77 4.80 32.16
CA LEU A 279 -21.19 3.61 31.55
C LEU A 279 -21.79 3.42 30.17
N GLY A 280 -20.96 3.30 29.15
CA GLY A 280 -21.46 3.09 27.80
C GLY A 280 -20.38 2.99 26.74
N ASP A 281 -20.81 2.50 25.58
CA ASP A 281 -20.01 2.44 24.37
C ASP A 281 -20.42 3.60 23.45
N TYR A 282 -19.44 4.38 23.03
CA TYR A 282 -19.57 5.55 22.16
C TYR A 282 -18.81 5.33 20.86
N ILE A 283 -19.16 6.04 19.80
CA ILE A 283 -18.47 5.95 18.52
C ILE A 283 -17.63 7.19 18.22
N LEU A 284 -16.41 6.96 17.76
CA LEU A 284 -15.58 7.96 17.09
C LEU A 284 -15.32 7.45 15.67
N GLY A 285 -15.75 8.21 14.67
CA GLY A 285 -15.51 7.89 13.27
C GLY A 285 -14.63 8.92 12.59
N TRP A 286 -14.05 8.52 11.48
CA TRP A 286 -13.35 9.43 10.58
C TRP A 286 -13.58 9.08 9.12
N GLU A 287 -13.44 10.08 8.26
CA GLU A 287 -13.41 9.90 6.82
C GLU A 287 -12.43 10.91 6.22
N VAL A 288 -11.59 10.46 5.29
CA VAL A 288 -10.62 11.31 4.59
C VAL A 288 -10.87 11.25 3.09
N LYS A 289 -10.79 12.42 2.45
CA LYS A 289 -10.94 12.58 1.01
C LYS A 289 -9.83 13.46 0.46
N ALA A 290 -9.29 13.08 -0.68
CA ALA A 290 -8.40 13.90 -1.48
C ALA A 290 -8.71 13.71 -2.98
N PRO A 291 -8.40 14.68 -3.85
CA PRO A 291 -8.59 14.51 -5.30
C PRO A 291 -7.90 13.25 -5.84
N GLY A 292 -8.61 12.46 -6.64
CA GLY A 292 -8.11 11.22 -7.23
C GLY A 292 -8.02 10.02 -6.28
N MET A 293 -8.05 10.24 -4.97
CA MET A 293 -7.98 9.18 -3.95
C MET A 293 -9.34 8.51 -3.76
N THR A 294 -9.37 7.18 -3.64
CA THR A 294 -10.54 6.45 -3.12
C THR A 294 -10.75 6.85 -1.67
N TYR A 295 -11.93 7.39 -1.32
CA TYR A 295 -12.18 7.84 0.04
C TYR A 295 -12.00 6.70 1.05
N LYS A 296 -11.41 7.01 2.20
CA LYS A 296 -11.23 6.07 3.30
C LYS A 296 -12.01 6.56 4.50
N SER A 297 -12.58 5.62 5.24
CA SER A 297 -13.32 5.88 6.46
C SER A 297 -13.23 4.70 7.38
N ASP A 298 -13.23 4.96 8.67
CA ASP A 298 -13.33 3.93 9.69
C ASP A 298 -14.04 4.48 10.94
N SER A 299 -14.39 3.59 11.86
CA SER A 299 -14.98 3.95 13.13
C SER A 299 -14.53 3.01 14.23
N LEU A 300 -14.26 3.58 15.39
CA LEU A 300 -13.80 2.88 16.57
C LEU A 300 -14.78 3.10 17.71
N PHE A 301 -14.99 2.06 18.50
CA PHE A 301 -15.82 2.14 19.70
C PHE A 301 -14.95 2.53 20.90
N ILE A 302 -15.44 3.51 21.65
CA ILE A 302 -14.85 3.99 22.89
C ILE A 302 -15.75 3.53 24.02
N ARG A 303 -15.29 2.58 24.83
CA ARG A 303 -15.95 2.19 26.07
C ARG A 303 -15.51 3.12 27.18
N SER A 304 -16.46 3.76 27.86
CA SER A 304 -16.23 4.51 29.10
C SER A 304 -16.76 3.71 30.28
N ASP A 305 -15.93 3.46 31.29
CA ASP A 305 -16.33 2.89 32.58
C ASP A 305 -16.53 3.96 33.67
N CYS A 306 -16.60 5.23 33.27
CA CYS A 306 -16.66 6.40 34.16
C CYS A 306 -15.38 6.66 34.98
N GLU A 307 -14.33 5.86 34.82
CA GLU A 307 -13.00 6.14 35.38
C GLU A 307 -11.96 6.33 34.27
N GLU A 308 -12.10 5.59 33.17
CA GLU A 308 -11.25 5.66 31.99
C GLU A 308 -12.01 5.32 30.70
N ILE A 309 -11.37 5.64 29.57
CA ILE A 309 -11.81 5.24 28.24
C ILE A 309 -10.90 4.15 27.66
N LYS A 310 -11.53 3.18 27.00
CA LYS A 310 -10.85 2.08 26.31
C LYS A 310 -11.31 2.02 24.86
N PHE A 311 -10.36 1.97 23.95
CA PHE A 311 -10.64 1.71 22.55
C PHE A 311 -10.86 0.22 22.35
N LEU A 312 -11.98 -0.11 21.73
CA LEU A 312 -12.29 -1.47 21.29
C LEU A 312 -11.83 -1.57 19.82
N LEU A 313 -10.79 -2.38 19.58
CA LEU A 313 -10.30 -2.73 18.25
C LEU A 313 -11.21 -3.75 17.57
#